data_AF-A0A927M4M3-F1
#
_entry.id   AF-A0A927M4M3-F1
#
_cell.length_a   1.000
_cell.length_b   1.000
_cell.length_c   1.000
_cell.angle_alpha   90.00
_cell.angle_beta   90.00
_cell.angle_gamma   90.00
#
_symmetry.space_group_name_H-M   'P 1'
#
loop_
_entity.id
_entity.type
_entity.pdbx_description
1 polymer ?
#
loop_
_entity_poly.entity_id
_entity_poly.type
_entity_poly.pdbx_seq_one_letter_code
_entity_poly.pdbx_strand_id
1 'polypeptide(L)'
;MFREFMGLPLHPMLIHAVVVFVPLLALVSVAYVALPRFRSRLDWAAVALAVGAPVSAFFAKMSGEELKEVLIGRNYPPEGIAKIEEHQGYGELTLWWSLGLGVATILLVVLTSRRAQARSLPGWVKLVLSGIVVVLAGISVYYVYLTGDTGAKTVWEGIL
;
A
#
# COMPACT_ATOMS: atom_id res chain seq x y z
N MET A 1 13.81 -12.98 10.62
CA MET A 1 14.99 -12.17 10.23
C MET A 1 14.66 -10.67 10.17
N PHE A 2 13.45 -10.26 10.57
CA PHE A 2 12.93 -8.90 10.48
C PHE A 2 12.58 -8.32 11.87
N ARG A 3 13.33 -8.71 12.90
CA ARG A 3 12.98 -8.40 14.29
C ARG A 3 13.31 -6.95 14.65
N GLU A 4 14.54 -6.52 14.37
CA GLU A 4 15.03 -5.22 14.83
C GLU A 4 16.00 -4.59 13.83
N PHE A 5 15.97 -3.26 13.75
CA PHE A 5 16.96 -2.45 13.06
C PHE A 5 17.46 -1.37 14.01
N MET A 6 18.78 -1.32 14.22
CA MET A 6 19.42 -0.46 15.23
C MET A 6 18.82 -0.59 16.65
N GLY A 7 18.42 -1.81 17.05
CA GLY A 7 17.86 -2.10 18.38
C GLY A 7 16.42 -1.64 18.60
N LEU A 8 15.72 -1.20 17.54
CA LEU A 8 14.30 -0.86 17.57
C LEU A 8 13.48 -1.86 16.75
N PRO A 9 12.21 -2.13 17.13
CA PRO A 9 11.31 -2.95 16.32
C PRO A 9 11.26 -2.42 14.89
N LEU A 10 11.51 -3.29 13.92
CA LEU A 10 11.57 -2.89 12.52
C LEU A 10 10.20 -2.48 11.97
N HIS A 11 9.12 -3.05 12.52
CA HIS A 11 7.75 -2.83 12.07
C HIS A 11 7.35 -1.33 12.08
N PRO A 12 7.50 -0.57 13.19
CA PRO A 12 7.32 0.88 13.21
C PRO A 12 8.07 1.65 12.12
N MET A 13 9.28 1.23 11.73
CA MET A 13 10.03 1.91 10.65
C MET A 13 9.41 1.61 9.28
N LEU A 14 9.01 0.36 9.04
CA LEU A 14 8.41 -0.04 7.77
C LEU A 14 7.01 0.54 7.56
N ILE A 15 6.21 0.72 8.61
CA ILE A 15 4.88 1.35 8.47
C ILE A 15 4.97 2.80 7.98
N HIS A 16 6.04 3.55 8.31
CA HIS A 16 6.22 4.91 7.79
C HIS A 16 6.37 4.90 6.25
N ALA A 17 7.06 3.90 5.71
CA ALA A 17 7.14 3.72 4.27
C ALA A 17 5.75 3.41 3.68
N VAL A 18 4.96 2.54 4.31
CA VAL A 18 3.61 2.18 3.85
C VAL A 18 2.66 3.38 3.84
N VAL A 19 2.57 4.12 4.95
CA VAL A 19 1.65 5.27 5.08
C VAL A 19 2.05 6.45 4.19
N VAL A 20 3.28 6.48 3.67
CA VAL A 20 3.72 7.47 2.67
C VAL A 20 3.52 6.94 1.26
N PHE A 21 4.01 5.74 0.95
CA PHE A 21 4.05 5.23 -0.42
C PHE A 21 2.69 4.83 -0.96
N VAL A 22 1.80 4.22 -0.15
CA VAL A 22 0.47 3.81 -0.65
C VAL A 22 -0.40 5.04 -1.01
N PRO A 23 -0.51 6.09 -0.16
CA PRO A 23 -1.23 7.30 -0.54
C PRO A 23 -0.58 8.05 -1.71
N LEU A 24 0.76 8.09 -1.78
CA LEU A 24 1.44 8.68 -2.93
C LEU A 24 1.20 7.90 -4.22
N LEU A 25 1.19 6.56 -4.18
CA LEU A 25 0.82 5.72 -5.33
C LEU A 25 -0.59 6.06 -5.81
N ALA A 26 -1.56 6.13 -4.90
CA ALA A 26 -2.94 6.51 -5.23
C ALA A 26 -3.04 7.90 -5.85
N LEU A 27 -2.34 8.89 -5.29
CA LEU A 27 -2.33 10.25 -5.82
C LEU A 27 -1.69 10.32 -7.22
N VAL A 28 -0.52 9.70 -7.38
CA VAL A 28 0.21 9.70 -8.65
C VAL A 28 -0.53 8.92 -9.72
N SER A 29 -1.16 7.79 -9.39
CA SER A 29 -1.93 6.99 -10.36
C SER A 29 -3.19 7.73 -10.82
N VAL A 30 -3.89 8.42 -9.91
CA VAL A 30 -5.03 9.28 -10.27
C VAL A 30 -4.59 10.48 -11.10
N ALA A 31 -3.48 11.13 -10.72
CA ALA A 31 -2.90 12.21 -11.52
C ALA A 31 -2.49 11.71 -12.92
N TYR A 32 -1.99 10.49 -13.04
CA TYR A 32 -1.63 9.87 -14.32
C TYR A 32 -2.84 9.65 -15.24
N VAL A 33 -3.99 9.30 -14.65
CA VAL A 33 -5.29 9.22 -15.35
C VAL A 33 -5.74 10.62 -15.80
N ALA A 34 -5.76 11.59 -14.86
CA ALA A 34 -6.34 12.92 -15.08
C ALA A 34 -5.47 13.87 -15.92
N LEU A 35 -4.15 13.67 -15.96
CA LEU A 35 -3.19 14.59 -16.59
C LEU A 35 -2.40 13.92 -17.75
N PRO A 36 -3.04 13.55 -18.88
CA PRO A 36 -2.37 12.90 -20.01
C PRO A 36 -1.11 13.63 -20.51
N ARG A 37 -1.12 14.97 -20.47
CA ARG A 37 -0.01 15.83 -20.90
C ARG A 37 1.26 15.66 -20.05
N PHE A 38 1.12 15.22 -18.79
CA PHE A 38 2.23 15.12 -17.84
C PHE A 38 2.73 13.69 -17.64
N ARG A 39 2.14 12.69 -18.30
CA ARG A 39 2.47 11.27 -18.14
C ARG A 39 3.97 10.97 -18.23
N SER A 40 4.65 11.49 -19.25
CA SER A 40 6.10 11.26 -19.41
C SER A 40 6.97 11.76 -18.25
N ARG A 41 6.47 12.71 -17.44
CA ARG A 41 7.15 13.18 -16.22
C ARG A 41 6.77 12.35 -14.99
N LEU A 42 5.60 11.71 -15.02
CA LEU A 42 5.06 10.87 -13.95
C LEU A 42 5.41 9.39 -14.11
N ASP A 43 5.80 8.92 -15.31
CA ASP A 43 6.08 7.51 -15.62
C ASP A 43 6.98 6.86 -14.57
N TRP A 44 8.13 7.48 -14.29
CA TRP A 44 9.11 6.94 -13.35
C TRP A 44 8.55 6.88 -11.92
N ALA A 45 7.84 7.92 -11.48
CA ALA A 45 7.27 8.00 -10.14
C ALA A 45 6.14 6.97 -9.98
N ALA A 46 5.27 6.84 -10.99
CA ALA A 46 4.20 5.88 -11.02
C ALA A 46 4.73 4.44 -10.94
N VAL A 47 5.75 4.11 -11.74
CA VAL A 47 6.36 2.76 -11.73
C VAL A 47 7.12 2.50 -10.42
N ALA A 48 7.89 3.46 -9.93
CA ALA A 48 8.63 3.33 -8.67
C ALA A 48 7.68 3.10 -7.48
N LEU A 49 6.61 3.89 -7.38
CA LEU A 49 5.60 3.74 -6.33
C LEU A 49 4.77 2.47 -6.49
N ALA A 50 4.45 2.07 -7.73
CA ALA A 50 3.69 0.85 -8.01
C ALA A 50 4.40 -0.43 -7.54
N VAL A 51 5.73 -0.38 -7.42
CA VAL A 51 6.54 -1.46 -6.83
C VAL A 51 6.81 -1.18 -5.34
N GLY A 52 7.24 0.03 -5.00
CA GLY A 52 7.68 0.39 -3.66
C GLY A 52 6.57 0.28 -2.61
N ALA A 53 5.34 0.68 -2.94
CA ALA A 53 4.21 0.61 -2.03
C ALA A 53 3.87 -0.85 -1.61
N PRO A 54 3.57 -1.79 -2.53
CA PRO A 54 3.28 -3.17 -2.13
C PRO A 54 4.49 -3.88 -1.51
N VAL A 55 5.72 -3.60 -1.97
CA VAL A 55 6.92 -4.16 -1.34
C VAL A 55 7.07 -3.69 0.11
N SER A 56 6.84 -2.40 0.38
CA SER A 56 6.88 -1.87 1.74
C SER A 56 5.79 -2.50 2.62
N ALA A 57 4.57 -2.67 2.09
CA ALA A 57 3.46 -3.31 2.81
C ALA A 57 3.75 -4.79 3.11
N PHE A 58 4.41 -5.48 2.19
CA PHE A 58 4.81 -6.88 2.37
C PHE A 58 5.80 -7.02 3.54
N PHE A 59 6.85 -6.21 3.58
CA PHE A 59 7.80 -6.24 4.69
C PHE A 59 7.19 -5.75 6.00
N ALA A 60 6.29 -4.77 5.97
CA ALA A 60 5.54 -4.33 7.15
C ALA A 60 4.68 -5.47 7.72
N LYS A 61 3.99 -6.25 6.87
CA LYS A 61 3.26 -7.45 7.27
C LYS A 61 4.19 -8.46 7.94
N MET A 62 5.27 -8.86 7.29
CA MET A 62 6.21 -9.85 7.83
C MET A 62 6.80 -9.45 9.19
N SER A 63 7.25 -8.19 9.31
CA SER A 63 7.79 -7.67 10.57
C SER A 63 6.71 -7.54 11.67
N GLY A 64 5.46 -7.27 11.30
CA GLY A 64 4.33 -7.22 12.24
C GLY A 64 3.95 -8.60 12.77
N GLU A 65 3.97 -9.62 11.91
CA GLU A 65 3.76 -11.02 12.30
C GLU A 65 4.86 -11.50 13.27
N GLU A 66 6.14 -11.24 12.97
CA GLU A 66 7.25 -11.54 13.89
C GLU A 66 7.08 -10.80 15.23
N LEU A 67 6.64 -9.53 15.23
CA LEU A 67 6.38 -8.78 16.46
C LEU A 67 5.23 -9.37 17.29
N LYS A 68 4.14 -9.79 16.64
CA LYS A 68 3.00 -10.45 17.31
C LYS A 68 3.45 -11.71 18.05
N GLU A 69 4.26 -12.56 17.41
CA GLU A 69 4.80 -13.77 18.03
C GLU A 69 5.64 -13.46 19.28
N VAL A 70 6.46 -12.41 19.23
CA VAL A 70 7.26 -11.96 20.39
C VAL A 70 6.36 -11.49 21.54
N LEU A 71 5.28 -10.77 21.25
CA LEU A 71 4.32 -10.32 22.26
C LEU A 71 3.58 -11.50 22.90
N ILE A 72 3.15 -12.48 22.10
CA ILE A 72 2.55 -13.73 22.61
C ILE A 72 3.54 -14.46 23.52
N GLY A 73 4.80 -14.63 23.11
CA GLY A 73 5.84 -15.27 23.92
C GLY A 73 6.17 -14.53 25.23
N ARG A 74 5.80 -13.25 25.33
CA ARG A 74 5.92 -12.42 26.54
C ARG A 74 4.63 -12.34 27.37
N ASN A 75 3.64 -13.20 27.09
CA ASN A 75 2.33 -13.22 27.77
C ASN A 75 1.58 -11.88 27.70
N TYR A 76 1.63 -11.20 26.54
CA TYR A 76 0.82 -9.99 26.31
C TYR A 76 -0.68 -10.31 26.46
N PRO A 77 -1.51 -9.38 27.01
CA PRO A 77 -2.92 -9.67 27.28
C PRO A 77 -3.70 -10.11 26.04
N PRO A 78 -4.60 -11.12 26.15
CA PRO A 78 -5.39 -11.62 25.02
C PRO A 78 -6.19 -10.55 24.29
N GLU A 79 -6.74 -9.59 25.03
CA GLU A 79 -7.50 -8.47 24.47
C GLU A 79 -6.61 -7.54 23.61
N GLY A 80 -5.35 -7.36 24.00
CA GLY A 80 -4.36 -6.64 23.21
C GLY A 80 -3.96 -7.41 21.94
N ILE A 81 -3.84 -8.74 22.04
CA ILE A 81 -3.60 -9.60 20.86
C ILE A 81 -4.75 -9.51 19.86
N ALA A 82 -6.01 -9.51 20.32
CA ALA A 82 -7.17 -9.37 19.43
C ALA A 82 -7.15 -8.06 18.62
N LYS A 83 -6.77 -6.93 19.25
CA LYS A 83 -6.60 -5.64 18.55
C LYS A 83 -5.47 -5.67 17.52
N ILE A 84 -4.35 -6.34 17.86
CA ILE A 84 -3.23 -6.55 16.92
C ILE A 84 -3.69 -7.40 15.73
N GLU A 85 -4.52 -8.42 15.93
CA GLU A 85 -5.06 -9.25 14.84
C GLU A 85 -6.02 -8.48 13.94
N GLU A 86 -6.84 -7.59 14.49
CA GLU A 86 -7.67 -6.67 13.70
C GLU A 86 -6.81 -5.74 12.82
N HIS A 87 -5.78 -5.10 13.41
CA HIS A 87 -4.81 -4.31 12.68
C HIS A 87 -4.09 -5.11 11.59
N GLN A 88 -3.66 -6.34 11.90
CA GLN A 88 -3.01 -7.24 10.96
C GLN A 88 -3.93 -7.57 9.77
N GLY A 89 -5.21 -7.82 10.03
CA GLY A 89 -6.21 -8.11 9.00
C GLY A 89 -6.37 -6.94 8.00
N TYR A 90 -6.46 -5.71 8.49
CA TYR A 90 -6.48 -4.53 7.60
C TYR A 90 -5.13 -4.28 6.91
N GLY A 91 -4.00 -4.57 7.58
CA GLY A 91 -2.67 -4.50 6.99
C GLY A 91 -2.49 -5.48 5.81
N GLU A 92 -3.04 -6.68 5.92
CA GLU A 92 -3.05 -7.66 4.82
C GLU A 92 -3.90 -7.17 3.64
N LEU A 93 -5.08 -6.61 3.90
CA LEU A 93 -5.89 -6.01 2.84
C LEU A 93 -5.18 -4.82 2.18
N THR A 94 -4.49 -3.98 2.96
CA THR A 94 -3.67 -2.87 2.45
C THR A 94 -2.58 -3.36 1.48
N LEU A 95 -1.90 -4.47 1.80
CA LEU A 95 -0.94 -5.10 0.90
C LEU A 95 -1.60 -5.51 -0.43
N TRP A 96 -2.70 -6.26 -0.37
CA TRP A 96 -3.34 -6.77 -1.59
C TRP A 96 -3.93 -5.67 -2.47
N TRP A 97 -4.55 -4.65 -1.87
CA TRP A 97 -5.10 -3.50 -2.62
C TRP A 97 -4.00 -2.63 -3.22
N SER A 98 -2.91 -2.36 -2.48
CA SER A 98 -1.77 -1.62 -3.02
C SER A 98 -1.06 -2.40 -4.14
N LEU A 99 -0.99 -3.73 -4.05
CA LEU A 99 -0.46 -4.57 -5.13
C LEU A 99 -1.35 -4.50 -6.37
N GLY A 100 -2.67 -4.63 -6.21
CA GLY A 100 -3.63 -4.50 -7.31
C GLY A 100 -3.53 -3.14 -7.99
N LEU A 101 -3.45 -2.06 -7.20
CA LEU A 101 -3.26 -0.70 -7.70
C LEU A 101 -1.92 -0.55 -8.44
N GLY A 102 -0.84 -1.13 -7.90
CA GLY A 102 0.48 -1.11 -8.51
C GLY A 102 0.47 -1.80 -9.88
N VAL A 103 -0.09 -3.00 -9.97
CA VAL A 103 -0.25 -3.74 -11.24
C VAL A 103 -1.08 -2.94 -12.24
N ALA A 104 -2.25 -2.43 -11.84
CA ALA A 104 -3.10 -1.64 -12.72
C ALA A 104 -2.40 -0.36 -13.22
N THR A 105 -1.62 0.29 -12.35
CA THR A 105 -0.84 1.49 -12.68
C THR A 105 0.27 1.17 -13.69
N ILE A 106 1.03 0.08 -13.49
CA ILE A 106 2.05 -0.38 -14.43
C ILE A 106 1.43 -0.69 -15.79
N LEU A 107 0.30 -1.41 -15.82
CA LEU A 107 -0.42 -1.69 -17.06
C LEU A 107 -0.84 -0.41 -17.76
N LEU A 108 -1.34 0.58 -17.02
CA LEU A 108 -1.75 1.86 -17.58
C LEU A 108 -0.55 2.62 -18.18
N VAL A 109 0.60 2.65 -17.50
CA VAL A 109 1.84 3.24 -18.00
C VAL A 109 2.27 2.56 -19.30
N VAL A 110 2.32 1.22 -19.32
CA VAL A 110 2.70 0.44 -20.50
C VAL A 110 1.77 0.71 -21.68
N LEU A 111 0.45 0.70 -21.47
CA LEU A 111 -0.56 0.90 -22.52
C LEU A 111 -0.65 2.34 -23.04
N THR A 112 -0.15 3.31 -22.28
CA THR A 112 -0.12 4.73 -22.66
C THR A 112 1.25 5.18 -23.16
N SER A 113 2.25 4.30 -23.14
CA SER A 113 3.57 4.55 -23.71
C SER A 113 3.51 4.78 -25.23
N ARG A 114 4.43 5.59 -25.77
CA ARG A 114 4.52 5.89 -27.21
C ARG A 114 4.60 4.63 -28.08
N ARG A 115 5.29 3.58 -27.59
CA ARG A 115 5.43 2.29 -28.29
C ARG A 115 4.10 1.52 -28.33
N ALA A 116 3.32 1.54 -27.26
CA ALA A 116 2.01 0.91 -27.25
C ALA A 116 0.98 1.70 -28.05
N GLN A 117 1.12 3.02 -28.14
CA GLN A 117 0.25 3.87 -28.96
C GLN A 117 0.41 3.64 -30.47
N ALA A 118 1.57 3.13 -30.90
CA ALA A 118 1.78 2.64 -32.27
C ALA A 118 0.99 1.35 -32.57
N ARG A 119 0.52 0.63 -31.53
CA ARG A 119 -0.40 -0.49 -31.67
C ARG A 119 -1.84 0.05 -31.52
N SER A 120 -2.71 -0.26 -32.48
CA SER A 120 -4.09 0.23 -32.54
C SER A 120 -5.00 -0.46 -31.51
N LEU A 121 -4.78 -0.18 -30.22
CA LEU A 121 -5.65 -0.68 -29.15
C LEU A 121 -6.97 0.11 -29.11
N PRO A 122 -8.10 -0.55 -28.81
CA PRO A 122 -9.38 0.13 -28.66
C PRO A 122 -9.36 1.15 -27.51
N GLY A 123 -9.96 2.33 -27.73
CA GLY A 123 -9.99 3.41 -26.73
C GLY A 123 -10.70 3.05 -25.43
N TRP A 124 -11.70 2.17 -25.49
CA TRP A 124 -12.46 1.71 -24.31
C TRP A 124 -11.59 0.97 -23.29
N VAL A 125 -10.55 0.26 -23.74
CA VAL A 125 -9.62 -0.45 -22.84
C VAL A 125 -8.93 0.52 -21.89
N LYS A 126 -8.49 1.66 -22.41
CA LYS A 126 -7.83 2.71 -21.60
C LYS A 126 -8.82 3.36 -20.63
N LEU A 127 -10.07 3.55 -21.06
CA LEU A 127 -11.13 4.12 -20.22
C LEU A 127 -11.45 3.19 -19.03
N VAL A 128 -11.70 1.90 -19.31
CA VAL A 128 -12.00 0.90 -18.28
C VAL A 128 -10.83 0.78 -17.29
N LEU A 129 -9.59 0.66 -17.79
CA LEU A 129 -8.42 0.56 -16.92
C LEU A 129 -8.23 1.82 -16.06
N SER A 130 -8.50 3.01 -16.61
CA SER A 130 -8.46 4.26 -15.84
C SER A 130 -9.49 4.26 -14.71
N GLY A 131 -10.71 3.79 -14.98
CA GLY A 131 -11.73 3.60 -13.95
C GLY A 131 -11.31 2.64 -12.85
N ILE A 132 -10.72 1.49 -13.23
CA ILE A 132 -10.19 0.50 -12.28
C ILE A 132 -9.10 1.13 -11.39
N VAL A 133 -8.17 1.88 -11.97
CA VAL A 133 -7.11 2.57 -11.22
C VAL A 133 -7.69 3.54 -10.19
N VAL A 134 -8.69 4.33 -10.56
CA VAL A 134 -9.33 5.29 -9.64
C VAL A 134 -10.05 4.58 -8.49
N VAL A 135 -10.77 3.49 -8.77
CA VAL A 135 -11.45 2.70 -7.73
C VAL A 135 -10.44 2.05 -6.78
N LEU A 136 -9.40 1.40 -7.33
CA LEU A 136 -8.34 0.77 -6.53
C LEU A 136 -7.57 1.80 -5.68
N ALA A 137 -7.36 3.02 -6.19
CA ALA A 137 -6.75 4.11 -5.44
C ALA A 137 -7.59 4.49 -4.21
N GLY A 138 -8.91 4.66 -4.38
CA GLY A 138 -9.82 4.92 -3.28
C GLY A 138 -9.83 3.80 -2.22
N ILE A 139 -9.92 2.54 -2.67
CA ILE A 139 -9.89 1.38 -1.77
C ILE A 139 -8.56 1.30 -1.02
N SER A 140 -7.43 1.51 -1.69
CA SER A 140 -6.11 1.46 -1.07
C SER A 140 -5.96 2.51 0.04
N VAL A 141 -6.38 3.76 -0.22
CA VAL A 141 -6.35 4.82 0.79
C VAL A 141 -7.27 4.50 1.97
N TYR A 142 -8.45 3.96 1.71
CA TYR A 142 -9.39 3.55 2.76
C TYR A 142 -8.80 2.49 3.69
N TYR A 143 -8.15 1.46 3.15
CA TYR A 143 -7.53 0.42 3.98
C TYR A 143 -6.27 0.88 4.70
N VAL A 144 -5.47 1.78 4.12
CA VAL A 144 -4.37 2.44 4.85
C VAL A 144 -4.90 3.19 6.07
N TYR A 145 -6.01 3.93 5.91
CA TYR A 145 -6.67 4.62 7.00
C TYR A 145 -7.15 3.64 8.09
N LEU A 146 -7.89 2.59 7.73
CA LEU A 146 -8.38 1.61 8.71
C LEU A 146 -7.24 0.91 9.45
N THR A 147 -6.18 0.52 8.74
CA THR A 147 -4.98 -0.08 9.33
C THR A 147 -4.31 0.88 10.32
N GLY A 148 -4.18 2.16 9.96
CA GLY A 148 -3.63 3.18 10.83
C GLY A 148 -4.47 3.46 12.07
N ASP A 149 -5.79 3.56 11.91
CA ASP A 149 -6.74 3.82 13.00
C ASP A 149 -6.74 2.69 14.04
N THR A 150 -6.84 1.42 13.61
CA THR A 150 -6.78 0.28 14.54
C THR A 150 -5.40 0.12 15.17
N GLY A 151 -4.33 0.44 14.44
CA GLY A 151 -2.97 0.49 14.97
C GLY A 151 -2.83 1.53 16.08
N ALA A 152 -3.37 2.74 15.87
CA ALA A 152 -3.38 3.80 16.88
C ALA A 152 -4.19 3.38 18.12
N LYS A 153 -5.39 2.83 17.94
CA LYS A 153 -6.23 2.33 19.05
C LYS A 153 -5.54 1.27 19.89
N THR A 154 -4.79 0.37 19.24
CA THR A 154 -4.00 -0.69 19.92
C THR A 154 -2.97 -0.09 20.87
N VAL A 155 -2.35 1.03 20.50
CA VAL A 155 -1.32 1.70 21.31
C VAL A 155 -1.94 2.58 22.39
N TRP A 156 -3.02 3.31 22.09
CA TRP A 156 -3.49 4.41 22.93
C TRP A 156 -4.66 4.07 23.86
N GLU A 157 -5.49 3.06 23.57
CA GLU A 157 -6.66 2.73 24.41
C GLU A 157 -6.30 2.10 25.78
N GLY A 158 -5.03 1.80 26.04
CA GLY A 158 -4.55 1.39 27.37
C GLY A 158 -3.79 2.50 28.12
N ILE A 159 -3.60 3.67 27.51
CA ILE A 159 -2.88 4.82 28.08
C ILE A 159 -3.87 5.84 28.67
N LEU A 160 -5.08 5.92 28.12
CA LEU A 160 -6.20 6.76 28.56
C LEU A 160 -7.25 5.94 29.29
#